data_AF-A0A0Q5H6K9-F1
#
_entry.id   AF-A0A0Q5H6K9-F1
#
_cell.length_a   1.000
_cell.length_b   1.000
_cell.length_c   1.000
_cell.angle_alpha   90.00
_cell.angle_beta   90.00
_cell.angle_gamma   90.00
#
_symmetry.space_group_name_H-M   'P 1'
#
loop_
_entity.id
_entity.type
_entity.pdbx_description
1 polymer ?
#
loop_
_entity_poly.entity_id
_entity_poly.type
_entity_poly.pdbx_seq_one_letter_code
_entity_poly.pdbx_strand_id
1 'polypeptide(L)'
;MDRRSFLVSAGGAGLAALGGAAGFARWQEIAPHLHYPGRAEGHFLRDRGALPAASTVLETDVLILGSGVAGVSAAWKLGKEGARALMIDGPEAFGNAAGARYGDLECPTGAHYLPLPSMEATHLRAMLHDAGVITHGHLDARPTYDERFLVHAPEERLLAGGRWQDSMIPGAAPADLAEQRRFFAAMEGLRAQRGADGRRMFVFPSALSSLDPMYAALDRISFKDWLDREAYRSPGLHWYLNYCCRDDYGARYERISAWAGLHYFAGRSGHAANAEDAAVLTWPGGLAPLVASIAARSGIERRPGTAVSVRQSGEGVEALCFRLENGVPRTFLVRARKAICAMPLFVAARVVEGIARFGFDPKRDLPAYAPWLVANFVMKTAPREEHETHGDLPLAWDNVVQSEPGLGYVVSTHQDIRVQPAERSVFTAYVALSDRNPAEARAWMQKARPEELLALAGADLQTVYGWRLAPCVERVDITLRAHAMAIPAPGFRANAGLAALRELDGPILFAHADLSGFSVFEEASWWGWRTAEKALA
;
A
#
# COMPACT_ATOMS: atom_id res chain seq x y z
N MET A 1 57.55 6.90 8.96
CA MET A 1 56.13 7.23 9.13
C MET A 1 56.01 8.75 9.15
N ASP A 2 55.39 9.32 8.11
CA ASP A 2 55.31 10.77 7.91
C ASP A 2 54.33 11.41 8.92
N ARG A 3 54.79 12.41 9.67
CA ARG A 3 53.99 13.12 10.68
C ARG A 3 52.76 13.82 10.07
N ARG A 4 52.80 14.13 8.77
CA ARG A 4 51.65 14.73 8.05
C ARG A 4 50.54 13.71 7.80
N SER A 5 50.86 12.45 7.53
CA SER A 5 49.85 11.40 7.32
C SER A 5 49.10 11.06 8.61
N PHE A 6 49.80 11.05 9.75
CA PHE A 6 49.19 10.76 11.06
C PHE A 6 48.23 11.86 11.55
N LEU A 7 48.57 13.14 11.32
CA LEU A 7 47.71 14.28 11.68
C LEU A 7 46.47 14.39 10.77
N VAL A 8 46.57 13.99 9.50
CA VAL A 8 45.41 13.92 8.59
C VAL A 8 44.49 12.75 8.96
N SER A 9 45.02 11.59 9.33
CA SER A 9 44.21 10.46 9.79
C SER A 9 43.59 10.68 11.18
N ALA A 10 44.30 11.32 12.10
CA ALA A 10 43.77 11.66 13.43
C ALA A 10 42.78 12.84 13.38
N GLY A 11 43.03 13.83 12.52
CA GLY A 11 42.10 14.93 12.25
C GLY A 11 40.83 14.48 11.52
N GLY A 12 40.93 13.55 10.57
CA GLY A 12 39.79 12.96 9.88
C GLY A 12 38.91 12.10 10.79
N ALA A 13 39.51 11.28 11.66
CA ALA A 13 38.77 10.50 12.66
C ALA A 13 38.11 11.39 13.72
N GLY A 14 38.78 12.46 14.17
CA GLY A 14 38.23 13.43 15.12
C GLY A 14 37.05 14.25 14.54
N LEU A 15 37.16 14.68 13.28
CA LEU A 15 36.07 15.40 12.59
C LEU A 15 34.89 14.49 12.25
N ALA A 16 35.13 13.23 11.89
CA ALA A 16 34.06 12.24 11.68
C ALA A 16 33.37 11.87 13.00
N ALA A 17 34.11 11.74 14.11
CA ALA A 17 33.54 11.50 15.43
C ALA A 17 32.74 12.70 15.97
N LEU A 18 33.25 13.93 15.79
CA LEU A 18 32.53 15.15 16.17
C LEU A 18 31.32 15.42 15.27
N GLY A 19 31.44 15.19 13.95
CA GLY A 19 30.35 15.25 12.99
C GLY A 19 29.28 14.19 13.28
N GLY A 20 29.69 12.98 13.64
CA GLY A 20 28.83 11.90 14.12
C GLY A 20 28.07 12.26 15.40
N ALA A 21 28.77 12.81 16.40
CA ALA A 21 28.14 13.23 17.66
C ALA A 21 27.17 14.42 17.48
N ALA A 22 27.54 15.43 16.68
CA ALA A 22 26.68 16.57 16.39
C ALA A 22 25.48 16.18 15.50
N GLY A 23 25.69 15.29 14.52
CA GLY A 23 24.62 14.73 13.70
C GLY A 23 23.64 13.89 14.53
N PHE A 24 24.14 13.08 15.46
CA PHE A 24 23.33 12.30 16.40
C PHE A 24 22.55 13.21 17.36
N ALA A 25 23.18 14.23 17.93
CA ALA A 25 22.49 15.21 18.78
C ALA A 25 21.37 15.94 18.03
N ARG A 26 21.65 16.41 16.81
CA ARG A 26 20.61 17.03 15.95
C ARG A 26 19.50 16.07 15.57
N TRP A 27 19.82 14.80 15.32
CA TRP A 27 18.80 13.79 15.06
C TRP A 27 17.87 13.60 16.25
N GLN A 28 18.42 13.63 17.48
CA GLN A 28 17.61 13.59 18.70
C GLN A 28 16.77 14.86 18.93
N GLU A 29 17.11 15.99 18.32
CA GLU A 29 16.33 17.23 18.38
C GLU A 29 15.12 17.24 17.42
N ILE A 30 15.09 16.35 16.42
CA ILE A 30 13.95 16.25 15.50
C ILE A 30 12.78 15.60 16.24
N ALA A 31 11.78 16.40 16.62
CA ALA A 31 10.52 15.89 17.14
C ALA A 31 9.58 15.50 15.98
N PRO A 32 9.27 14.21 15.77
CA PRO A 32 8.40 13.81 14.66
C PRO A 32 6.94 14.14 14.96
N HIS A 33 6.19 14.48 13.92
CA HIS A 33 4.74 14.61 13.98
C HIS A 33 4.10 13.25 13.71
N LEU A 34 3.29 12.75 14.65
CA LEU A 34 2.72 11.41 14.55
C LEU A 34 1.25 11.47 14.12
N HIS A 35 0.93 10.78 13.04
CA HIS A 35 -0.42 10.67 12.50
C HIS A 35 -0.99 9.28 12.75
N TYR A 36 -2.24 9.23 13.23
CA TYR A 36 -2.94 7.99 13.54
C TYR A 36 -4.33 8.01 12.88
N PRO A 37 -4.42 7.65 11.58
CA PRO A 37 -5.68 7.68 10.84
C PRO A 37 -6.81 6.95 11.60
N GLY A 38 -7.94 7.64 11.83
CA GLY A 38 -9.12 7.09 12.51
C GLY A 38 -9.02 6.87 14.02
N ARG A 39 -7.87 7.21 14.65
CA ARG A 39 -7.71 7.01 16.11
C ARG A 39 -8.60 7.94 16.92
N ALA A 40 -8.77 9.19 16.50
CA ALA A 40 -9.60 10.15 17.24
C ALA A 40 -11.07 9.72 17.27
N GLU A 41 -11.62 9.35 16.10
CA GLU A 41 -12.96 8.83 15.95
C GLU A 41 -13.13 7.52 16.74
N GLY A 42 -12.20 6.58 16.58
CA GLY A 42 -12.25 5.29 17.28
C GLY A 42 -12.18 5.43 18.81
N HIS A 43 -11.30 6.31 19.32
CA HIS A 43 -11.22 6.61 20.75
C HIS A 43 -12.49 7.30 21.25
N PHE A 44 -13.05 8.23 20.49
CA PHE A 44 -14.31 8.88 20.87
C PHE A 44 -15.42 7.83 21.06
N LEU A 45 -15.61 6.94 20.08
CA LEU A 45 -16.63 5.89 20.14
C LEU A 45 -16.40 4.88 21.27
N ARG A 46 -15.12 4.59 21.61
CA ARG A 46 -14.77 3.69 22.71
C ARG A 46 -14.94 4.32 24.09
N ASP A 47 -14.49 5.56 24.26
CA ASP A 47 -14.23 6.15 25.58
C ASP A 47 -15.32 7.11 26.06
N ARG A 48 -16.05 7.79 25.15
CA ARG A 48 -16.89 8.94 25.51
C ARG A 48 -18.39 8.66 25.51
N GLY A 49 -18.83 7.44 25.17
CA GLY A 49 -20.25 7.05 25.20
C GLY A 49 -21.14 7.89 24.27
N ALA A 50 -22.46 7.73 24.39
CA ALA A 50 -23.50 8.07 23.40
C ALA A 50 -23.24 9.29 22.49
N LEU A 51 -23.34 9.06 21.19
CA LEU A 51 -23.35 10.13 20.18
C LEU A 51 -24.62 10.99 20.32
N PRO A 52 -24.56 12.28 19.95
CA PRO A 52 -25.76 13.13 19.92
C PRO A 52 -26.80 12.56 18.94
N ALA A 53 -28.07 12.87 19.16
CA ALA A 53 -29.13 12.53 18.21
C ALA A 53 -28.83 13.15 16.84
N ALA A 54 -29.10 12.40 15.76
CA ALA A 54 -28.86 12.86 14.41
C ALA A 54 -29.62 14.16 14.12
N SER A 55 -28.90 15.19 13.70
CA SER A 55 -29.48 16.50 13.42
C SER A 55 -30.09 16.60 12.02
N THR A 56 -29.81 15.62 11.16
CA THR A 56 -30.24 15.61 9.75
C THR A 56 -30.38 14.18 9.25
N VAL A 57 -31.34 13.96 8.35
CA VAL A 57 -31.51 12.71 7.60
C VAL A 57 -31.26 13.01 6.12
N LEU A 58 -30.38 12.24 5.50
CA LEU A 58 -30.08 12.28 4.08
C LEU A 58 -30.68 11.05 3.41
N GLU A 59 -31.10 11.19 2.16
CA GLU A 59 -31.65 10.08 1.38
C GLU A 59 -30.92 9.96 0.05
N THR A 60 -30.57 8.73 -0.32
CA THR A 60 -29.89 8.39 -1.59
C THR A 60 -30.36 7.04 -2.09
N ASP A 61 -30.02 6.63 -3.32
CA ASP A 61 -30.36 5.27 -3.77
C ASP A 61 -29.27 4.29 -3.35
N VAL A 62 -28.00 4.67 -3.55
CA VAL A 62 -26.84 3.88 -3.13
C VAL A 62 -25.95 4.68 -2.19
N LEU A 63 -25.72 4.16 -0.99
CA LEU A 63 -24.79 4.74 -0.02
C LEU A 63 -23.44 4.01 -0.10
N ILE A 64 -22.35 4.74 -0.28
CA ILE A 64 -20.99 4.20 -0.24
C ILE A 64 -20.34 4.63 1.08
N LEU A 65 -19.82 3.68 1.84
CA LEU A 65 -19.23 3.93 3.15
C LEU A 65 -17.73 3.63 3.11
N GLY A 66 -16.92 4.67 2.98
CA GLY A 66 -15.48 4.62 2.79
C GLY A 66 -15.07 5.15 1.41
N SER A 67 -14.05 6.00 1.38
CA SER A 67 -13.53 6.64 0.15
C SER A 67 -12.20 6.08 -0.35
N GLY A 68 -11.77 4.92 0.17
CA GLY A 68 -10.61 4.21 -0.38
C GLY A 68 -10.83 3.77 -1.83
N VAL A 69 -9.82 3.13 -2.42
CA VAL A 69 -9.85 2.68 -3.83
C VAL A 69 -11.13 1.91 -4.18
N ALA A 70 -11.61 1.03 -3.29
CA ALA A 70 -12.88 0.31 -3.50
C ALA A 70 -14.09 1.25 -3.56
N GLY A 71 -14.20 2.20 -2.63
CA GLY A 71 -15.29 3.17 -2.61
C GLY A 71 -15.29 4.09 -3.83
N VAL A 72 -14.11 4.59 -4.22
CA VAL A 72 -13.95 5.42 -5.42
C VAL A 72 -14.22 4.64 -6.71
N SER A 73 -13.83 3.37 -6.78
CA SER A 73 -14.14 2.53 -7.96
C SER A 73 -15.64 2.22 -8.05
N ALA A 74 -16.30 2.01 -6.91
CA ALA A 74 -17.75 1.87 -6.84
C ALA A 74 -18.45 3.17 -7.29
N ALA A 75 -18.00 4.32 -6.75
CA ALA A 75 -18.52 5.64 -7.13
C ALA A 75 -18.36 5.90 -8.62
N TRP A 76 -17.19 5.60 -9.20
CA TRP A 76 -16.93 5.75 -10.62
C TRP A 76 -17.92 4.93 -11.47
N LYS A 77 -18.14 3.65 -11.13
CA LYS A 77 -19.11 2.81 -11.86
C LYS A 77 -20.54 3.34 -11.72
N LEU A 78 -20.96 3.70 -10.51
CA LEU A 78 -22.31 4.23 -10.26
C LEU A 78 -22.54 5.55 -11.01
N GLY A 79 -21.54 6.44 -10.99
CA GLY A 79 -21.57 7.73 -11.69
C GLY A 79 -21.67 7.57 -13.20
N LYS A 80 -20.93 6.63 -13.79
CA LYS A 80 -21.02 6.29 -15.21
C LYS A 80 -22.42 5.85 -15.65
N GLU A 81 -23.15 5.19 -14.76
CA GLU A 81 -24.51 4.71 -14.99
C GLU A 81 -25.58 5.72 -14.55
N GLY A 82 -25.18 6.93 -14.12
CA GLY A 82 -26.09 7.99 -13.71
C GLY A 82 -26.86 7.69 -12.41
N ALA A 83 -26.37 6.77 -11.58
CA ALA A 83 -27.04 6.39 -10.34
C ALA A 83 -26.93 7.48 -9.27
N ARG A 84 -28.02 7.71 -8.53
CA ARG A 84 -28.04 8.62 -7.38
C ARG A 84 -27.35 7.97 -6.19
N ALA A 85 -26.10 8.37 -5.94
CA ALA A 85 -25.30 7.84 -4.85
C ALA A 85 -24.73 8.94 -3.94
N LEU A 86 -24.40 8.57 -2.71
CA LEU A 86 -23.70 9.42 -1.74
C LEU A 86 -22.54 8.63 -1.13
N MET A 87 -21.34 9.20 -1.11
CA MET A 87 -20.17 8.60 -0.48
C MET A 87 -19.83 9.32 0.84
N ILE A 88 -19.63 8.54 1.90
CA ILE A 88 -19.13 8.99 3.20
C ILE A 88 -17.65 8.61 3.29
N ASP A 89 -16.77 9.59 3.46
CA ASP A 89 -15.34 9.39 3.17
C ASP A 89 -14.64 8.40 4.12
N GLY A 90 -15.08 8.32 5.38
CA GLY A 90 -14.31 7.71 6.46
C GLY A 90 -13.41 8.72 7.18
N PRO A 91 -12.59 8.25 8.13
CA PRO A 91 -11.74 9.13 8.94
C PRO A 91 -10.51 9.67 8.20
N GLU A 92 -10.11 9.04 7.09
CA GLU A 92 -9.03 9.48 6.21
C GLU A 92 -9.52 9.30 4.77
N ALA A 93 -9.65 10.41 4.05
CA ALA A 93 -10.06 10.35 2.65
C ALA A 93 -9.06 9.54 1.83
N PHE A 94 -9.55 8.69 0.92
CA PHE A 94 -8.74 7.79 0.08
C PHE A 94 -8.01 6.66 0.82
N GLY A 95 -8.09 6.60 2.16
CA GLY A 95 -7.55 5.51 2.98
C GLY A 95 -6.06 5.29 2.74
N ASN A 96 -5.67 4.05 2.43
CA ASN A 96 -4.27 3.71 2.17
C ASN A 96 -3.66 4.42 0.94
N ALA A 97 -4.46 4.98 0.04
CA ALA A 97 -3.97 5.78 -1.08
C ALA A 97 -3.86 7.28 -0.75
N ALA A 98 -4.03 7.67 0.52
CA ALA A 98 -3.86 9.06 0.95
C ALA A 98 -2.42 9.55 0.75
N GLY A 99 -2.29 10.87 0.64
CA GLY A 99 -1.03 11.59 0.54
C GLY A 99 -1.04 12.83 1.41
N ALA A 100 0.13 13.43 1.59
CA ALA A 100 0.35 14.67 2.32
C ALA A 100 0.98 15.73 1.41
N ARG A 101 0.87 17.00 1.83
CA ARG A 101 1.44 18.15 1.13
C ARG A 101 2.17 19.07 2.10
N TYR A 102 3.36 19.51 1.72
CA TYR A 102 4.21 20.44 2.47
C TYR A 102 4.64 21.60 1.55
N GLY A 103 3.82 22.65 1.50
CA GLY A 103 3.99 23.71 0.50
C GLY A 103 3.65 23.19 -0.90
N ASP A 104 4.66 23.19 -1.78
CA ASP A 104 4.62 22.67 -3.15
C ASP A 104 4.97 21.17 -3.24
N LEU A 105 5.51 20.59 -2.18
CA LEU A 105 5.89 19.17 -2.15
C LEU A 105 4.69 18.29 -1.81
N GLU A 106 4.46 17.24 -2.60
CA GLU A 106 3.52 16.17 -2.30
C GLU A 106 4.26 14.87 -1.99
N CYS A 107 3.64 13.98 -1.22
CA CYS A 107 4.20 12.67 -0.88
C CYS A 107 3.10 11.67 -0.49
N PRO A 108 3.35 10.36 -0.66
CA PRO A 108 2.44 9.33 -0.16
C PRO A 108 2.47 9.24 1.38
N THR A 109 1.34 8.90 1.99
CA THR A 109 1.28 8.44 3.41
C THR A 109 0.93 6.96 3.52
N GLY A 110 0.98 6.25 2.39
CA GLY A 110 0.61 4.85 2.21
C GLY A 110 1.09 4.34 0.86
N ALA A 111 0.17 3.89 0.01
CA ALA A 111 0.46 3.35 -1.32
C ALA A 111 1.02 4.42 -2.27
N HIS A 112 2.09 4.07 -2.97
CA HIS A 112 2.87 5.02 -3.77
C HIS A 112 2.95 4.68 -5.26
N TYR A 113 2.58 3.47 -5.68
CA TYR A 113 2.61 3.07 -7.09
C TYR A 113 1.51 2.09 -7.46
N LEU A 114 1.30 1.94 -8.78
CA LEU A 114 0.37 1.00 -9.38
C LEU A 114 1.08 0.27 -10.54
N PRO A 115 1.23 -1.07 -10.51
CA PRO A 115 1.68 -1.83 -11.67
C PRO A 115 0.79 -1.62 -12.89
N LEU A 116 1.33 -1.82 -14.10
CA LEU A 116 0.49 -1.76 -15.30
C LEU A 116 -0.61 -2.83 -15.23
N PRO A 117 -1.89 -2.46 -15.38
CA PRO A 117 -2.98 -3.43 -15.31
C PRO A 117 -2.99 -4.39 -16.50
N SER A 118 -3.12 -5.68 -16.18
CA SER A 118 -3.32 -6.74 -17.17
C SER A 118 -4.64 -6.62 -17.93
N MET A 119 -4.78 -7.39 -19.01
CA MET A 119 -5.99 -7.39 -19.86
C MET A 119 -7.26 -7.83 -19.13
N GLU A 120 -7.14 -8.61 -18.06
CA GLU A 120 -8.25 -9.05 -17.21
C GLU A 120 -8.84 -7.90 -16.39
N ALA A 121 -8.03 -6.90 -16.05
CA ALA A 121 -8.43 -5.74 -15.25
C ALA A 121 -9.08 -4.65 -16.12
N THR A 122 -10.09 -5.02 -16.92
CA THR A 122 -10.77 -4.11 -17.86
C THR A 122 -11.38 -2.89 -17.17
N HIS A 123 -11.96 -3.07 -15.97
CA HIS A 123 -12.51 -1.99 -15.16
C HIS A 123 -11.45 -0.96 -14.77
N LEU A 124 -10.27 -1.42 -14.36
CA LEU A 124 -9.15 -0.56 -13.98
C LEU A 124 -8.61 0.18 -15.19
N ARG A 125 -8.45 -0.49 -16.32
CA ARG A 125 -7.99 0.13 -17.57
C ARG A 125 -8.95 1.21 -18.06
N ALA A 126 -10.26 0.98 -17.96
CA ALA A 126 -11.27 2.00 -18.24
C ALA A 126 -11.18 3.20 -17.28
N MET A 127 -10.97 2.97 -15.98
CA MET A 127 -10.74 4.05 -15.01
C MET A 127 -9.47 4.84 -15.30
N LEU A 128 -8.37 4.18 -15.64
CA LEU A 128 -7.11 4.85 -16.01
C LEU A 128 -7.27 5.66 -17.29
N HIS A 129 -8.00 5.16 -18.28
CA HIS A 129 -8.32 5.90 -19.50
C HIS A 129 -9.13 7.16 -19.20
N ASP A 130 -10.22 7.02 -18.44
CA ASP A 130 -11.00 8.18 -18.03
C ASP A 130 -10.16 9.19 -17.27
N ALA A 131 -9.33 8.73 -16.32
CA ALA A 131 -8.40 9.54 -15.55
C ALA A 131 -7.32 10.26 -16.39
N GLY A 132 -7.18 9.90 -17.68
CA GLY A 132 -6.19 10.43 -18.61
C GLY A 132 -4.80 9.81 -18.45
N VAL A 133 -4.69 8.68 -17.75
CA VAL A 133 -3.43 7.95 -17.51
C VAL A 133 -3.12 7.03 -18.69
N ILE A 134 -4.12 6.33 -19.21
CA ILE A 134 -4.03 5.67 -20.52
C ILE A 134 -4.57 6.64 -21.55
N THR A 135 -3.72 7.03 -22.51
CA THR A 135 -4.08 8.02 -23.53
C THR A 135 -4.67 7.39 -24.78
N HIS A 136 -4.29 6.15 -25.10
CA HIS A 136 -4.75 5.44 -26.30
C HIS A 136 -4.85 3.93 -26.04
N GLY A 137 -5.80 3.27 -26.72
CA GLY A 137 -5.85 1.80 -26.79
C GLY A 137 -6.09 1.11 -25.44
N HIS A 138 -6.91 1.67 -24.55
CA HIS A 138 -7.07 1.14 -23.18
C HIS A 138 -7.62 -0.30 -23.12
N LEU A 139 -8.15 -0.85 -24.21
CA LEU A 139 -8.54 -2.27 -24.33
C LEU A 139 -7.61 -3.09 -25.23
N ASP A 140 -6.53 -2.49 -25.75
CA ASP A 140 -5.54 -3.18 -26.58
C ASP A 140 -4.51 -3.88 -25.69
N ALA A 141 -3.85 -4.92 -26.22
CA ALA A 141 -2.82 -5.65 -25.46
C ALA A 141 -1.70 -4.73 -24.95
N ARG A 142 -1.36 -3.68 -25.69
CA ARG A 142 -0.32 -2.69 -25.36
C ARG A 142 -0.88 -1.26 -25.47
N PRO A 143 -1.55 -0.74 -24.43
CA PRO A 143 -2.02 0.65 -24.39
C PRO A 143 -0.85 1.64 -24.35
N THR A 144 -1.12 2.89 -24.72
CA THR A 144 -0.16 3.99 -24.54
C THR A 144 -0.49 4.74 -23.25
N TYR A 145 0.50 4.88 -22.36
CA TYR A 145 0.37 5.62 -21.10
C TYR A 145 0.90 7.04 -21.25
N ASP A 146 0.42 7.96 -20.42
CA ASP A 146 1.05 9.27 -20.25
C ASP A 146 2.40 9.11 -19.56
N GLU A 147 3.48 9.48 -20.24
CA GLU A 147 4.87 9.31 -19.79
C GLU A 147 5.19 10.08 -18.50
N ARG A 148 4.36 11.06 -18.12
CA ARG A 148 4.51 11.77 -16.84
C ARG A 148 4.18 10.90 -15.62
N PHE A 149 3.53 9.76 -15.83
CA PHE A 149 3.11 8.86 -14.75
C PHE A 149 3.86 7.54 -14.76
N LEU A 150 4.53 7.19 -15.86
CA LEU A 150 5.46 6.06 -15.91
C LEU A 150 6.72 6.43 -15.12
N VAL A 151 7.19 5.56 -14.23
CA VAL A 151 8.40 5.85 -13.44
C VAL A 151 9.58 6.16 -14.37
N HIS A 152 10.32 7.22 -14.05
CA HIS A 152 11.47 7.65 -14.85
C HIS A 152 12.71 6.92 -14.35
N ALA A 153 13.60 6.54 -15.28
CA ALA A 153 14.85 5.89 -14.91
C ALA A 153 15.82 6.83 -14.14
N PRO A 154 16.62 6.32 -13.19
CA PRO A 154 16.55 4.95 -12.67
C PRO A 154 15.35 4.74 -11.75
N GLU A 155 14.69 3.60 -11.91
CA GLU A 155 13.45 3.28 -11.18
C GLU A 155 13.77 2.82 -9.75
N GLU A 156 14.71 1.90 -9.61
CA GLU A 156 15.09 1.30 -8.33
C GLU A 156 16.60 1.10 -8.22
N ARG A 157 17.11 1.01 -6.99
CA ARG A 157 18.47 0.56 -6.69
C ARG A 157 18.54 -0.11 -5.31
N LEU A 158 19.48 -1.02 -5.13
CA LEU A 158 19.72 -1.74 -3.86
C LEU A 158 21.09 -1.38 -3.26
N LEU A 159 21.12 -0.99 -1.98
CA LEU A 159 22.34 -0.86 -1.19
C LEU A 159 22.66 -2.21 -0.53
N ALA A 160 23.62 -2.93 -1.10
CA ALA A 160 24.08 -4.23 -0.60
C ALA A 160 25.59 -4.20 -0.36
N GLY A 161 26.04 -4.69 0.81
CA GLY A 161 27.47 -4.69 1.15
C GLY A 161 28.13 -3.30 1.13
N GLY A 162 27.35 -2.24 1.40
CA GLY A 162 27.82 -0.86 1.38
C GLY A 162 28.03 -0.28 -0.03
N ARG A 163 27.43 -0.87 -1.07
CA ARG A 163 27.47 -0.35 -2.44
C ARG A 163 26.10 -0.40 -3.09
N TRP A 164 25.79 0.63 -3.88
CA TRP A 164 24.59 0.64 -4.71
C TRP A 164 24.78 -0.29 -5.91
N GLN A 165 23.76 -1.08 -6.21
CA GLN A 165 23.67 -1.93 -7.39
C GLN A 165 22.29 -1.81 -8.03
N ASP A 166 22.24 -2.06 -9.34
CA ASP A 166 21.02 -2.00 -10.16
C ASP A 166 20.13 -3.23 -9.93
N SER A 167 20.77 -4.39 -9.70
CA SER A 167 20.05 -5.62 -9.34
C SER A 167 19.42 -5.52 -7.96
N MET A 168 18.11 -5.78 -7.87
CA MET A 168 17.40 -5.89 -6.58
C MET A 168 17.67 -7.19 -5.83
N ILE A 169 18.39 -8.14 -6.43
CA ILE A 169 18.80 -9.36 -5.76
C ILE A 169 20.29 -9.29 -5.41
N PRO A 170 20.66 -9.38 -4.13
CA PRO A 170 22.05 -9.43 -3.72
C PRO A 170 22.68 -10.78 -4.07
N GLY A 171 24.00 -10.79 -4.25
CA GLY A 171 24.76 -11.99 -4.58
C GLY A 171 25.04 -12.14 -6.07
N ALA A 172 26.31 -12.38 -6.40
CA ALA A 172 26.81 -12.45 -7.76
C ALA A 172 27.54 -13.78 -8.07
N ALA A 173 27.54 -14.73 -7.13
CA ALA A 173 28.16 -16.02 -7.36
C ALA A 173 27.40 -16.78 -8.46
N PRO A 174 28.07 -17.55 -9.34
CA PRO A 174 27.41 -18.25 -10.45
C PRO A 174 26.24 -19.15 -10.03
N ALA A 175 26.32 -19.77 -8.85
CA ALA A 175 25.25 -20.60 -8.29
C ALA A 175 24.02 -19.77 -7.89
N ASP A 176 24.22 -18.61 -7.26
CA ASP A 176 23.13 -17.68 -6.92
C ASP A 176 22.41 -17.20 -8.18
N LEU A 177 23.18 -16.76 -9.18
CA LEU A 177 22.62 -16.30 -10.46
C LEU A 177 21.88 -17.42 -11.21
N ALA A 178 22.33 -18.67 -11.09
CA ALA A 178 21.63 -19.82 -11.67
C ALA A 178 20.28 -20.06 -10.99
N GLU A 179 20.20 -19.96 -9.66
CA GLU A 179 18.94 -20.08 -8.94
C GLU A 179 17.97 -18.92 -9.21
N GLN A 180 18.47 -17.68 -9.27
CA GLN A 180 17.67 -16.51 -9.64
C GLN A 180 17.05 -16.68 -11.03
N ARG A 181 17.86 -17.07 -12.03
CA ARG A 181 17.36 -17.36 -13.39
C ARG A 181 16.34 -18.49 -13.40
N ARG A 182 16.57 -19.56 -12.63
CA ARG A 182 15.62 -20.68 -12.51
C ARG A 182 14.29 -20.24 -11.92
N PHE A 183 14.33 -19.39 -10.88
CA PHE A 183 13.13 -18.85 -10.26
C PHE A 183 12.31 -18.01 -11.23
N PHE A 184 12.92 -17.01 -11.87
CA PHE A 184 12.20 -16.15 -12.80
C PHE A 184 11.72 -16.88 -14.06
N ALA A 185 12.49 -17.86 -14.57
CA ALA A 185 12.01 -18.72 -15.65
C ALA A 185 10.77 -19.53 -15.24
N ALA A 186 10.70 -19.99 -13.99
CA ALA A 186 9.50 -20.64 -13.46
C ALA A 186 8.32 -19.67 -13.35
N MET A 187 8.56 -18.41 -12.94
CA MET A 187 7.50 -17.38 -12.84
C MET A 187 6.94 -17.02 -14.22
N GLU A 188 7.79 -16.87 -15.23
CA GLU A 188 7.36 -16.68 -16.62
C GLU A 188 6.58 -17.88 -17.15
N GLY A 189 7.00 -19.10 -16.80
CA GLY A 189 6.23 -20.30 -17.08
C GLY A 189 4.83 -20.26 -16.47
N LEU A 190 4.71 -19.89 -15.19
CA LEU A 190 3.42 -19.77 -14.50
C LEU A 190 2.52 -18.68 -15.08
N ARG A 191 3.09 -17.55 -15.50
CA ARG A 191 2.37 -16.40 -16.10
C ARG A 191 1.61 -16.79 -17.37
N ALA A 192 2.17 -17.72 -18.15
CA ALA A 192 1.58 -18.22 -19.40
C ALA A 192 0.60 -19.40 -19.21
N GLN A 193 0.63 -20.07 -18.07
CA GLN A 193 -0.15 -21.27 -17.83
C GLN A 193 -1.65 -20.98 -17.62
N ARG A 194 -2.47 -21.93 -18.08
CA ARG A 194 -3.93 -21.92 -17.93
C ARG A 194 -4.43 -23.20 -17.29
N GLY A 195 -5.39 -23.06 -16.38
CA GLY A 195 -6.01 -24.19 -15.70
C GLY A 195 -6.96 -24.94 -16.60
N ALA A 196 -7.50 -26.05 -16.09
CA ALA A 196 -8.55 -26.80 -16.78
C ALA A 196 -9.83 -25.95 -17.05
N ASP A 197 -10.01 -24.86 -16.32
CA ASP A 197 -11.07 -23.86 -16.52
C ASP A 197 -10.77 -22.83 -17.62
N GLY A 198 -9.63 -22.94 -18.32
CA GLY A 198 -9.20 -22.06 -19.39
C GLY A 198 -8.70 -20.69 -18.92
N ARG A 199 -8.76 -20.38 -17.63
CA ARG A 199 -8.27 -19.12 -17.05
C ARG A 199 -6.77 -19.20 -16.79
N ARG A 200 -6.10 -18.05 -16.81
CA ARG A 200 -4.70 -17.97 -16.39
C ARG A 200 -4.57 -18.29 -14.90
N MET A 201 -3.46 -18.92 -14.52
CA MET A 201 -3.27 -19.37 -13.14
C MET A 201 -3.28 -18.22 -12.14
N PHE A 202 -2.59 -17.13 -12.47
CA PHE A 202 -2.43 -15.96 -11.62
C PHE A 202 -2.70 -14.71 -12.45
N VAL A 203 -3.68 -13.91 -12.01
CA VAL A 203 -3.99 -12.60 -12.59
C VAL A 203 -4.44 -11.64 -11.50
N PHE A 204 -4.34 -10.35 -11.78
CA PHE A 204 -5.04 -9.31 -11.05
C PHE A 204 -6.26 -8.85 -11.84
N PRO A 205 -7.45 -8.79 -11.23
CA PRO A 205 -7.77 -9.19 -9.85
C PRO A 205 -7.80 -10.72 -9.67
N SER A 206 -7.43 -11.18 -8.47
CA SER A 206 -7.31 -12.59 -8.08
C SER A 206 -8.61 -13.39 -8.25
N ALA A 207 -9.77 -12.73 -8.16
CA ALA A 207 -11.08 -13.34 -8.42
C ALA A 207 -11.21 -13.92 -9.85
N LEU A 208 -10.37 -13.47 -10.79
CA LEU A 208 -10.32 -13.94 -12.18
C LEU A 208 -9.22 -14.98 -12.42
N SER A 209 -8.42 -15.29 -11.40
CA SER A 209 -7.43 -16.38 -11.46
C SER A 209 -8.13 -17.74 -11.56
N SER A 210 -7.40 -18.73 -12.08
CA SER A 210 -7.88 -20.11 -12.17
C SER A 210 -8.21 -20.71 -10.79
N LEU A 211 -9.24 -21.55 -10.77
CA LEU A 211 -9.64 -22.36 -9.61
C LEU A 211 -9.09 -23.79 -9.66
N ASP A 212 -8.13 -24.06 -10.55
CA ASP A 212 -7.54 -25.39 -10.72
C ASP A 212 -7.01 -25.96 -9.38
N PRO A 213 -7.45 -27.17 -8.97
CA PRO A 213 -7.08 -27.77 -7.69
C PRO A 213 -5.58 -27.93 -7.47
N MET A 214 -4.80 -28.11 -8.54
CA MET A 214 -3.35 -28.28 -8.44
C MET A 214 -2.67 -27.03 -7.89
N TYR A 215 -3.15 -25.85 -8.29
CA TYR A 215 -2.62 -24.56 -7.82
C TYR A 215 -3.31 -24.09 -6.55
N ALA A 216 -4.57 -24.46 -6.33
CA ALA A 216 -5.23 -24.27 -5.03
C ALA A 216 -4.45 -24.97 -3.89
N ALA A 217 -3.78 -26.09 -4.18
CA ALA A 217 -2.93 -26.78 -3.22
C ALA A 217 -1.73 -25.95 -2.70
N LEU A 218 -1.26 -24.98 -3.49
CA LEU A 218 -0.18 -24.05 -3.09
C LEU A 218 -0.61 -23.18 -1.91
N ASP A 219 -1.92 -22.98 -1.71
CA ASP A 219 -2.41 -22.20 -0.59
C ASP A 219 -2.22 -22.90 0.77
N ARG A 220 -1.88 -24.19 0.79
CA ARG A 220 -1.78 -24.98 2.03
C ARG A 220 -0.40 -24.94 2.68
N ILE A 221 0.59 -24.36 2.03
CA ILE A 221 1.97 -24.28 2.52
C ILE A 221 2.45 -22.84 2.49
N SER A 222 3.46 -22.52 3.30
CA SER A 222 4.09 -21.20 3.23
C SER A 222 4.93 -21.05 1.96
N PHE A 223 5.17 -19.82 1.54
CA PHE A 223 6.03 -19.52 0.40
C PHE A 223 7.47 -19.98 0.67
N LYS A 224 7.94 -19.83 1.90
CA LYS A 224 9.24 -20.39 2.31
C LYS A 224 9.27 -21.92 2.17
N ASP A 225 8.24 -22.64 2.62
CA ASP A 225 8.19 -24.11 2.49
C ASP A 225 8.18 -24.55 1.02
N TRP A 226 7.52 -23.79 0.15
CA TRP A 226 7.55 -24.03 -1.29
C TRP A 226 8.96 -23.83 -1.86
N LEU A 227 9.65 -22.74 -1.49
CA LEU A 227 11.05 -22.50 -1.91
C LEU A 227 11.98 -23.63 -1.42
N ASP A 228 11.77 -24.10 -0.20
CA ASP A 228 12.55 -25.18 0.39
C ASP A 228 12.35 -26.50 -0.38
N ARG A 229 11.10 -26.82 -0.71
CA ARG A 229 10.69 -27.98 -1.50
C ARG A 229 11.23 -27.94 -2.94
N GLU A 230 11.21 -26.78 -3.57
CA GLU A 230 11.74 -26.55 -4.93
C GLU A 230 13.27 -26.33 -4.96
N ALA A 231 13.94 -26.62 -3.84
CA ALA A 231 15.40 -26.59 -3.68
C ALA A 231 16.04 -25.25 -4.00
N TYR A 232 15.37 -24.12 -3.75
CA TYR A 232 16.01 -22.80 -3.76
C TYR A 232 16.77 -22.61 -2.44
N ARG A 233 18.08 -22.33 -2.53
CA ARG A 233 19.02 -22.22 -1.40
C ARG A 233 19.83 -20.93 -1.41
N SER A 234 19.81 -20.16 -2.50
CA SER A 234 20.51 -18.88 -2.59
C SER A 234 20.04 -17.91 -1.50
N PRO A 235 20.93 -17.47 -0.58
CA PRO A 235 20.57 -16.53 0.47
C PRO A 235 20.08 -15.20 -0.10
N GLY A 236 20.64 -14.75 -1.22
CA GLY A 236 20.24 -13.51 -1.88
C GLY A 236 18.83 -13.58 -2.45
N LEU A 237 18.47 -14.71 -3.08
CA LEU A 237 17.11 -14.95 -3.54
C LEU A 237 16.13 -15.02 -2.36
N HIS A 238 16.45 -15.74 -1.29
CA HIS A 238 15.59 -15.81 -0.10
C HIS A 238 15.39 -14.44 0.55
N TRP A 239 16.44 -13.60 0.62
CA TRP A 239 16.33 -12.23 1.11
C TRP A 239 15.36 -11.41 0.25
N TYR A 240 15.51 -11.45 -1.08
CA TYR A 240 14.66 -10.69 -2.00
C TYR A 240 13.19 -11.13 -1.92
N LEU A 241 12.93 -12.43 -1.92
CA LEU A 241 11.56 -12.96 -1.83
C LEU A 241 10.90 -12.66 -0.49
N ASN A 242 11.67 -12.67 0.60
CA ASN A 242 11.19 -12.23 1.91
C ASN A 242 10.93 -10.72 1.95
N TYR A 243 11.80 -9.90 1.35
CA TYR A 243 11.61 -8.46 1.18
C TYR A 243 10.30 -8.16 0.45
N CYS A 244 10.06 -8.77 -0.72
CA CYS A 244 8.82 -8.60 -1.47
C CYS A 244 7.58 -8.98 -0.64
N CYS A 245 7.63 -10.07 0.15
CA CYS A 245 6.52 -10.44 1.02
C CYS A 245 6.25 -9.39 2.12
N ARG A 246 7.31 -8.81 2.69
CA ARG A 246 7.18 -7.77 3.70
C ARG A 246 6.62 -6.47 3.09
N ASP A 247 7.02 -6.14 1.87
CA ASP A 247 6.56 -4.95 1.14
C ASP A 247 5.10 -5.08 0.66
N ASP A 248 4.71 -6.20 0.06
CA ASP A 248 3.36 -6.34 -0.51
C ASP A 248 2.31 -6.87 0.48
N TYR A 249 2.73 -7.59 1.52
CA TYR A 249 1.83 -8.25 2.48
C TYR A 249 2.09 -7.89 3.94
N GLY A 250 3.15 -7.13 4.24
CA GLY A 250 3.48 -6.72 5.60
C GLY A 250 3.93 -7.85 6.53
N ALA A 251 4.21 -9.05 6.00
CA ALA A 251 4.65 -10.20 6.77
C ALA A 251 5.72 -11.00 6.03
N ARG A 252 6.57 -11.69 6.78
CA ARG A 252 7.64 -12.52 6.22
C ARG A 252 7.09 -13.74 5.46
N TYR A 253 7.84 -14.20 4.46
CA TYR A 253 7.50 -15.34 3.60
C TYR A 253 7.21 -16.68 4.31
N GLU A 254 7.54 -16.87 5.60
CA GLU A 254 7.10 -18.02 6.40
C GLU A 254 5.61 -17.97 6.75
N ARG A 255 5.02 -16.77 6.73
CA ARG A 255 3.63 -16.52 7.07
C ARG A 255 2.75 -16.28 5.85
N ILE A 256 3.36 -16.20 4.67
CA ILE A 256 2.66 -15.97 3.41
C ILE A 256 2.40 -17.30 2.73
N SER A 257 1.18 -17.49 2.24
CA SER A 257 0.79 -18.60 1.38
C SER A 257 1.69 -18.70 0.15
N ALA A 258 2.13 -19.91 -0.24
CA ALA A 258 2.89 -20.07 -1.49
C ALA A 258 2.07 -19.65 -2.72
N TRP A 259 0.74 -19.78 -2.68
CA TRP A 259 -0.11 -19.25 -3.74
C TRP A 259 0.05 -17.73 -3.86
N ALA A 260 0.02 -16.99 -2.75
CA ALA A 260 0.18 -15.54 -2.75
C ALA A 260 1.60 -15.13 -3.17
N GLY A 261 2.64 -15.78 -2.64
CA GLY A 261 4.02 -15.51 -3.02
C GLY A 261 4.29 -15.70 -4.52
N LEU A 262 3.73 -16.74 -5.14
CA LEU A 262 3.81 -16.97 -6.58
C LEU A 262 2.93 -16.01 -7.38
N HIS A 263 1.75 -15.68 -6.88
CA HIS A 263 0.83 -14.71 -7.49
C HIS A 263 1.45 -13.32 -7.62
N TYR A 264 2.25 -12.87 -6.65
CA TYR A 264 3.00 -11.61 -6.73
C TYR A 264 3.83 -11.50 -8.02
N PHE A 265 4.63 -12.53 -8.33
CA PHE A 265 5.53 -12.52 -9.49
C PHE A 265 4.85 -12.93 -10.81
N ALA A 266 3.87 -13.84 -10.76
CA ALA A 266 3.24 -14.39 -11.96
C ALA A 266 1.94 -13.69 -12.37
N GLY A 267 1.33 -12.89 -11.47
CA GLY A 267 0.03 -12.25 -11.69
C GLY A 267 0.09 -10.90 -12.41
N ARG A 268 1.17 -10.14 -12.23
CA ARG A 268 1.34 -8.80 -12.84
C ARG A 268 1.82 -8.95 -14.28
N SER A 269 0.96 -8.68 -15.26
CA SER A 269 1.23 -8.91 -16.70
C SER A 269 0.64 -7.81 -17.60
N GLY A 270 0.64 -6.57 -17.10
CA GLY A 270 0.35 -5.42 -17.94
C GLY A 270 1.48 -5.15 -18.92
N HIS A 271 1.15 -4.47 -20.02
CA HIS A 271 2.11 -4.07 -21.04
C HIS A 271 1.85 -2.61 -21.41
N ALA A 272 2.86 -1.97 -22.00
CA ALA A 272 2.75 -0.64 -22.59
C ALA A 272 3.29 -0.64 -24.02
N ALA A 273 2.76 0.27 -24.84
CA ALA A 273 3.34 0.58 -26.14
C ALA A 273 4.60 1.46 -26.03
N ASN A 274 4.71 2.24 -24.96
CA ASN A 274 5.74 3.26 -24.74
C ASN A 274 6.53 3.08 -23.42
N ALA A 275 6.55 1.87 -22.86
CA ALA A 275 7.33 1.52 -21.67
C ALA A 275 7.65 0.02 -21.66
N GLU A 276 8.58 -0.37 -20.80
CA GLU A 276 8.89 -1.78 -20.53
C GLU A 276 7.74 -2.48 -19.80
N ASP A 277 7.67 -3.81 -19.92
CA ASP A 277 6.56 -4.60 -19.35
C ASP A 277 6.55 -4.60 -17.81
N ALA A 278 7.68 -4.26 -17.16
CA ALA A 278 7.80 -4.17 -15.71
C ALA A 278 7.56 -2.75 -15.14
N ALA A 279 7.34 -1.76 -16.00
CA ALA A 279 7.16 -0.38 -15.56
C ALA A 279 6.00 -0.24 -14.57
N VAL A 280 6.07 0.77 -13.71
CA VAL A 280 4.98 1.10 -12.77
C VAL A 280 4.55 2.54 -12.93
N LEU A 281 3.34 2.83 -12.46
CA LEU A 281 2.77 4.17 -12.45
C LEU A 281 2.93 4.81 -11.08
N THR A 282 3.35 6.08 -11.03
CA THR A 282 3.43 6.87 -9.79
C THR A 282 3.17 8.36 -10.02
N TRP A 283 3.01 9.09 -8.92
CA TRP A 283 2.89 10.55 -8.86
C TRP A 283 3.66 11.06 -7.64
N PRO A 284 4.00 12.36 -7.55
CA PRO A 284 4.62 12.91 -6.35
C PRO A 284 3.85 12.60 -5.05
N GLY A 285 2.52 12.74 -5.06
CA GLY A 285 1.63 12.35 -3.96
C GLY A 285 1.35 10.85 -3.81
N GLY A 286 2.13 9.98 -4.47
CA GLY A 286 1.83 8.55 -4.58
C GLY A 286 0.53 8.30 -5.34
N LEU A 287 -0.36 7.44 -4.82
CA LEU A 287 -1.64 7.16 -5.49
C LEU A 287 -2.75 8.20 -5.22
N ALA A 288 -2.52 9.17 -4.34
CA ALA A 288 -3.55 10.14 -3.98
C ALA A 288 -4.08 10.95 -5.18
N PRO A 289 -3.23 11.45 -6.11
CA PRO A 289 -3.71 12.17 -7.29
C PRO A 289 -4.57 11.30 -8.21
N LEU A 290 -4.21 10.02 -8.40
CA LEU A 290 -5.00 9.08 -9.21
C LEU A 290 -6.39 8.87 -8.60
N VAL A 291 -6.45 8.54 -7.30
CA VAL A 291 -7.73 8.26 -6.64
C VAL A 291 -8.61 9.51 -6.59
N ALA A 292 -8.03 10.70 -6.38
CA ALA A 292 -8.75 11.96 -6.46
C ALA A 292 -9.30 12.22 -7.88
N SER A 293 -8.51 11.92 -8.91
CA SER A 293 -8.88 12.06 -10.33
C SER A 293 -10.06 11.16 -10.72
N ILE A 294 -10.07 9.90 -10.26
CA ILE A 294 -11.18 8.95 -10.46
C ILE A 294 -12.42 9.41 -9.66
N ALA A 295 -12.24 9.81 -8.41
CA ALA A 295 -13.33 10.29 -7.57
C ALA A 295 -14.02 11.52 -8.18
N ALA A 296 -13.26 12.49 -8.69
CA ALA A 296 -13.82 13.67 -9.36
C ALA A 296 -14.64 13.30 -10.59
N ARG A 297 -14.16 12.33 -11.39
CA ARG A 297 -14.85 11.85 -12.60
C ARG A 297 -16.10 11.02 -12.32
N SER A 298 -16.24 10.49 -11.11
CA SER A 298 -17.49 9.82 -10.72
C SER A 298 -18.68 10.79 -10.67
N GLY A 299 -18.45 12.07 -10.38
CA GLY A 299 -19.53 13.04 -10.17
C GLY A 299 -20.42 12.76 -8.94
N ILE A 300 -20.09 11.75 -8.13
CA ILE A 300 -20.87 11.36 -6.95
C ILE A 300 -20.60 12.32 -5.79
N GLU A 301 -21.67 12.73 -5.10
CA GLU A 301 -21.56 13.59 -3.91
C GLU A 301 -20.75 12.89 -2.82
N ARG A 302 -19.84 13.64 -2.19
CA ARG A 302 -19.00 13.19 -1.08
C ARG A 302 -19.26 14.00 0.16
N ARG A 303 -19.27 13.33 1.32
CA ARG A 303 -19.37 13.98 2.62
C ARG A 303 -18.30 13.46 3.59
N PRO A 304 -17.67 14.34 4.36
CA PRO A 304 -16.78 13.92 5.44
C PRO A 304 -17.59 13.25 6.56
N GLY A 305 -16.99 12.24 7.18
CA GLY A 305 -17.59 11.52 8.31
C GLY A 305 -17.26 10.04 8.28
N THR A 306 -17.65 9.34 9.33
CA THR A 306 -17.47 7.89 9.50
C THR A 306 -18.80 7.25 9.89
N ALA A 307 -19.12 6.11 9.29
CA ALA A 307 -20.28 5.31 9.70
C ALA A 307 -20.01 4.61 11.03
N VAL A 308 -21.01 4.63 11.92
CA VAL A 308 -20.93 4.03 13.26
C VAL A 308 -21.89 2.86 13.42
N SER A 309 -23.01 2.89 12.71
CA SER A 309 -23.91 1.75 12.57
C SER A 309 -24.49 1.71 11.17
N VAL A 310 -24.69 0.50 10.66
CA VAL A 310 -25.35 0.21 9.40
C VAL A 310 -26.29 -0.95 9.64
N ARG A 311 -27.59 -0.72 9.42
CA ARG A 311 -28.63 -1.72 9.66
C ARG A 311 -29.59 -1.78 8.51
N GLN A 312 -30.12 -2.96 8.28
CA GLN A 312 -31.23 -3.11 7.36
C GLN A 312 -32.49 -2.50 8.00
N SER A 313 -33.25 -1.74 7.23
CA SER A 313 -34.48 -1.07 7.68
C SER A 313 -35.54 -1.23 6.60
N GLY A 314 -36.42 -2.21 6.77
CA GLY A 314 -37.34 -2.65 5.71
C GLY A 314 -36.56 -3.22 4.51
N GLU A 315 -36.92 -2.77 3.31
CA GLU A 315 -36.24 -3.12 2.04
C GLU A 315 -34.94 -2.33 1.81
N GLY A 316 -34.62 -1.36 2.67
CA GLY A 316 -33.46 -0.49 2.53
C GLY A 316 -32.45 -0.62 3.68
N VAL A 317 -31.59 0.38 3.76
CA VAL A 317 -30.54 0.52 4.77
C VAL A 317 -30.66 1.86 5.44
N GLU A 318 -30.42 1.89 6.75
CA GLU A 318 -30.17 3.12 7.51
C GLU A 318 -28.76 3.05 8.08
N ALA A 319 -27.98 4.12 7.86
CA ALA A 319 -26.64 4.28 8.42
C ALA A 319 -26.60 5.51 9.32
N LEU A 320 -26.11 5.34 10.55
CA LEU A 320 -25.74 6.45 11.41
C LEU A 320 -24.29 6.80 11.11
N CYS A 321 -24.05 8.07 10.81
CA CYS A 321 -22.73 8.61 10.54
C CYS A 321 -22.44 9.74 11.52
N PHE A 322 -21.15 9.95 11.79
CA PHE A 322 -20.70 11.10 12.56
C PHE A 322 -19.39 11.67 12.02
N ARG A 323 -19.12 12.92 12.38
CA ARG A 323 -17.82 13.56 12.21
C ARG A 323 -17.44 14.33 13.47
N LEU A 324 -16.15 14.47 13.70
CA LEU A 324 -15.62 15.36 14.74
C LEU A 324 -15.35 16.72 14.11
N GLU A 325 -15.99 17.77 14.63
CA GLU A 325 -15.73 19.16 14.29
C GLU A 325 -15.11 19.83 15.51
N ASN A 326 -13.81 20.14 15.43
CA ASN A 326 -13.04 20.68 16.57
C ASN A 326 -13.18 19.82 17.85
N GLY A 327 -13.20 18.49 17.70
CA GLY A 327 -13.38 17.53 18.80
C GLY A 327 -14.83 17.35 19.26
N VAL A 328 -15.79 18.06 18.68
CA VAL A 328 -17.21 17.94 19.01
C VAL A 328 -17.91 17.03 17.98
N PRO A 329 -18.64 15.98 18.40
CA PRO A 329 -19.35 15.11 17.48
C PRO A 329 -20.55 15.82 16.82
N ARG A 330 -20.73 15.56 15.54
CA ARG A 330 -21.94 15.85 14.76
C ARG A 330 -22.43 14.57 14.12
N THR A 331 -23.70 14.26 14.29
CA THR A 331 -24.32 13.04 13.77
C THR A 331 -25.37 13.34 12.72
N PHE A 332 -25.46 12.45 11.74
CA PHE A 332 -26.48 12.48 10.70
C PHE A 332 -26.84 11.05 10.31
N LEU A 333 -28.07 10.86 9.86
CA LEU A 333 -28.55 9.59 9.32
C LEU A 333 -28.52 9.64 7.81
N VAL A 334 -28.24 8.50 7.19
CA VAL A 334 -28.41 8.30 5.76
C VAL A 334 -29.31 7.10 5.53
N ARG A 335 -30.36 7.28 4.75
CA ARG A 335 -31.23 6.20 4.27
C ARG A 335 -30.97 5.93 2.80
N ALA A 336 -30.88 4.65 2.45
CA ALA A 336 -30.60 4.23 1.09
C ALA A 336 -31.33 2.93 0.73
N ARG A 337 -31.51 2.66 -0.57
CA ARG A 337 -31.97 1.35 -1.05
C ARG A 337 -30.89 0.30 -0.80
N LYS A 338 -29.65 0.59 -1.18
CA LYS A 338 -28.49 -0.28 -0.96
C LYS A 338 -27.33 0.49 -0.31
N ALA A 339 -26.51 -0.20 0.47
CA ALA A 339 -25.25 0.31 1.01
C ALA A 339 -24.07 -0.56 0.58
N ILE A 340 -23.02 0.08 0.10
CA ILE A 340 -21.72 -0.52 -0.21
C ILE A 340 -20.78 -0.19 0.96
N CYS A 341 -20.51 -1.19 1.80
CA CYS A 341 -19.53 -1.11 2.87
C CYS A 341 -18.11 -1.19 2.29
N ALA A 342 -17.56 -0.02 1.92
CA ALA A 342 -16.25 0.16 1.32
C ALA A 342 -15.13 0.47 2.33
N MET A 343 -15.19 -0.18 3.50
CA MET A 343 -14.26 -0.05 4.61
C MET A 343 -13.60 -1.41 4.91
N PRO A 344 -12.45 -1.45 5.62
CA PRO A 344 -11.84 -2.71 6.02
C PRO A 344 -12.82 -3.61 6.81
N LEU A 345 -12.73 -4.93 6.66
CA LEU A 345 -13.70 -5.84 7.24
C LEU A 345 -13.66 -5.86 8.77
N PHE A 346 -12.49 -5.57 9.38
CA PHE A 346 -12.40 -5.41 10.84
C PHE A 346 -13.19 -4.18 11.34
N VAL A 347 -13.38 -3.16 10.50
CA VAL A 347 -14.24 -2.00 10.78
C VAL A 347 -15.70 -2.38 10.51
N ALA A 348 -15.98 -3.00 9.35
CA ALA A 348 -17.32 -3.42 8.99
C ALA A 348 -17.93 -4.37 10.05
N ALA A 349 -17.13 -5.24 10.66
CA ALA A 349 -17.52 -6.12 11.75
C ALA A 349 -18.01 -5.40 13.02
N ARG A 350 -17.67 -4.12 13.19
CA ARG A 350 -18.12 -3.27 14.31
C ARG A 350 -19.29 -2.38 13.94
N VAL A 351 -19.39 -2.02 12.65
CA VAL A 351 -20.35 -1.04 12.14
C VAL A 351 -21.62 -1.70 11.62
N VAL A 352 -21.52 -2.85 10.95
CA VAL A 352 -22.67 -3.55 10.36
C VAL A 352 -23.37 -4.38 11.44
N GLU A 353 -24.62 -4.02 11.74
CA GLU A 353 -25.43 -4.73 12.73
C GLU A 353 -25.68 -6.18 12.29
N GLY A 354 -25.32 -7.11 13.17
CA GLY A 354 -25.52 -8.54 12.97
C GLY A 354 -24.74 -9.12 11.79
N ILE A 355 -23.52 -8.65 11.49
CA ILE A 355 -22.72 -9.10 10.34
C ILE A 355 -22.64 -10.64 10.18
N ALA A 356 -22.67 -11.40 11.28
CA ALA A 356 -22.69 -12.87 11.28
C ALA A 356 -23.85 -13.49 10.48
N ARG A 357 -24.97 -12.78 10.32
CA ARG A 357 -26.10 -13.24 9.49
C ARG A 357 -25.76 -13.35 8.01
N PHE A 358 -24.66 -12.72 7.59
CA PHE A 358 -24.14 -12.78 6.22
C PHE A 358 -23.09 -13.90 6.03
N GLY A 359 -22.99 -14.85 6.96
CA GLY A 359 -22.05 -15.98 6.89
C GLY A 359 -20.62 -15.65 7.32
N PHE A 360 -20.37 -14.42 7.80
CA PHE A 360 -19.05 -13.95 8.22
C PHE A 360 -18.96 -13.82 9.74
N ASP A 361 -18.18 -14.68 10.38
CA ASP A 361 -17.83 -14.58 11.80
C ASP A 361 -16.48 -13.86 11.95
N PRO A 362 -16.44 -12.63 12.47
CA PRO A 362 -15.20 -11.87 12.60
C PRO A 362 -14.11 -12.57 13.43
N LYS A 363 -14.45 -13.49 14.35
CA LYS A 363 -13.46 -14.22 15.14
C LYS A 363 -12.77 -15.32 14.34
N ARG A 364 -13.46 -15.89 13.35
CA ARG A 364 -12.98 -17.00 12.52
C ARG A 364 -12.41 -16.51 11.21
N ASP A 365 -13.07 -15.54 10.60
CA ASP A 365 -12.90 -15.21 9.18
C ASP A 365 -12.05 -13.95 8.93
N LEU A 366 -11.77 -13.13 9.95
CA LEU A 366 -10.86 -11.99 9.77
C LEU A 366 -9.41 -12.47 9.62
N PRO A 367 -8.67 -11.97 8.60
CA PRO A 367 -7.24 -12.20 8.52
C PRO A 367 -6.51 -11.44 9.64
N ALA A 368 -5.25 -11.81 9.86
CA ALA A 368 -4.34 -10.94 10.60
C ALA A 368 -3.98 -9.73 9.73
N TYR A 369 -3.87 -8.55 10.34
CA TYR A 369 -3.53 -7.31 9.63
C TYR A 369 -2.16 -6.80 10.03
N ALA A 370 -1.25 -6.69 9.07
CA ALA A 370 0.12 -6.19 9.27
C ALA A 370 0.13 -4.69 9.60
N PRO A 371 0.86 -4.26 10.65
CA PRO A 371 1.06 -2.84 10.94
C PRO A 371 2.27 -2.28 10.19
N TRP A 372 2.12 -1.05 9.68
CA TRP A 372 3.14 -0.32 8.92
C TRP A 372 3.38 1.07 9.46
N LEU A 373 4.60 1.57 9.26
CA LEU A 373 4.98 2.96 9.45
C LEU A 373 5.40 3.54 8.10
N VAL A 374 4.85 4.71 7.78
CA VAL A 374 5.25 5.50 6.61
C VAL A 374 5.76 6.84 7.13
N ALA A 375 7.02 7.15 6.87
CA ALA A 375 7.65 8.38 7.37
C ALA A 375 8.08 9.29 6.23
N ASN A 376 7.57 10.51 6.22
CA ASN A 376 7.88 11.55 5.27
C ASN A 376 8.95 12.47 5.86
N PHE A 377 10.19 12.34 5.36
CA PHE A 377 11.30 13.21 5.69
C PHE A 377 11.29 14.39 4.73
N VAL A 378 10.82 15.55 5.20
CA VAL A 378 10.83 16.78 4.42
C VAL A 378 12.26 17.33 4.43
N MET A 379 12.85 17.39 3.25
CA MET A 379 14.25 17.75 3.05
C MET A 379 14.34 19.21 2.60
N LYS A 380 15.13 20.03 3.31
CA LYS A 380 15.45 21.41 2.88
C LYS A 380 16.60 21.47 1.88
N THR A 381 17.39 20.40 1.80
CA THR A 381 18.45 20.20 0.81
C THR A 381 18.62 18.70 0.57
N ALA A 382 19.02 18.28 -0.64
CA ALA A 382 19.35 16.89 -0.90
C ALA A 382 20.61 16.48 -0.09
N PRO A 383 20.60 15.33 0.60
CA PRO A 383 21.80 14.83 1.25
C PRO A 383 22.84 14.47 0.19
N ARG A 384 24.12 14.74 0.47
CA ARG A 384 25.23 14.33 -0.42
C ARG A 384 25.29 12.81 -0.45
N GLU A 385 25.32 12.19 -1.62
CA GLU A 385 25.55 10.76 -1.74
C GLU A 385 27.05 10.48 -1.47
N GLU A 386 27.39 9.56 -0.55
CA GLU A 386 28.80 9.25 -0.21
C GLU A 386 29.56 8.60 -1.39
N HIS A 387 28.78 8.07 -2.33
CA HIS A 387 29.15 7.18 -3.41
C HIS A 387 29.39 7.91 -4.75
N GLU A 388 29.19 9.23 -4.79
CA GLU A 388 29.40 10.07 -5.98
C GLU A 388 30.86 10.14 -6.47
N THR A 389 31.82 9.56 -5.73
CA THR A 389 33.25 9.62 -6.08
C THR A 389 33.75 8.42 -6.89
N HIS A 390 32.95 7.35 -7.08
CA HIS A 390 33.39 6.10 -7.74
C HIS A 390 32.38 5.46 -8.72
N GLY A 391 31.68 6.24 -9.54
CA GLY A 391 30.87 5.68 -10.64
C GLY A 391 29.61 4.92 -10.19
N ASP A 392 29.10 5.23 -8.99
CA ASP A 392 27.92 4.59 -8.40
C ASP A 392 26.61 5.19 -8.97
N LEU A 393 25.54 4.38 -8.93
CA LEU A 393 24.22 4.67 -9.51
C LEU A 393 23.59 5.94 -8.88
N PRO A 394 22.97 6.83 -9.69
CA PRO A 394 22.32 8.02 -9.17
C PRO A 394 21.13 7.67 -8.28
N LEU A 395 20.63 8.65 -7.52
CA LEU A 395 19.41 8.52 -6.72
C LEU A 395 18.26 8.03 -7.61
N ALA A 396 17.63 6.93 -7.21
CA ALA A 396 16.50 6.35 -7.93
C ALA A 396 15.17 6.79 -7.31
N TRP A 397 14.08 6.46 -8.00
CA TRP A 397 12.75 6.67 -7.43
C TRP A 397 12.59 5.83 -6.15
N ASP A 398 12.89 4.54 -6.20
CA ASP A 398 12.90 3.63 -5.05
C ASP A 398 14.34 3.22 -4.65
N ASN A 399 14.64 3.32 -3.36
CA ASN A 399 15.99 3.16 -2.83
C ASN A 399 15.95 2.15 -1.69
N VAL A 400 16.29 0.92 -2.00
CA VAL A 400 16.17 -0.20 -1.06
C VAL A 400 17.51 -0.45 -0.38
N VAL A 401 17.47 -0.74 0.91
CA VAL A 401 18.65 -1.12 1.68
C VAL A 401 18.55 -2.60 2.03
N GLN A 402 19.65 -3.34 1.89
CA GLN A 402 19.73 -4.74 2.29
C GLN A 402 19.77 -4.90 3.82
N SER A 403 18.72 -4.45 4.49
CA SER A 403 18.55 -4.39 5.94
C SER A 403 17.13 -4.79 6.35
N GLU A 404 16.97 -5.08 7.64
CA GLU A 404 15.67 -5.10 8.31
C GLU A 404 15.73 -4.09 9.47
N PRO A 405 14.61 -3.45 9.85
CA PRO A 405 13.23 -3.70 9.43
C PRO A 405 12.70 -2.74 8.35
N GLY A 406 13.55 -1.90 7.77
CA GLY A 406 13.16 -1.02 6.68
C GLY A 406 12.80 -1.75 5.39
N LEU A 407 12.15 -1.02 4.50
CA LEU A 407 11.79 -1.41 3.14
C LEU A 407 12.33 -0.42 2.11
N GLY A 408 13.31 0.40 2.48
CA GLY A 408 13.79 1.49 1.64
C GLY A 408 12.96 2.77 1.75
N TYR A 409 13.20 3.66 0.79
CA TYR A 409 12.55 4.96 0.71
C TYR A 409 12.41 5.44 -0.73
N VAL A 410 11.28 6.10 -1.00
CA VAL A 410 11.01 6.71 -2.30
C VAL A 410 11.22 8.21 -2.32
N VAL A 411 11.62 8.74 -3.47
CA VAL A 411 11.85 10.17 -3.70
C VAL A 411 10.63 10.79 -4.35
N SER A 412 9.85 11.55 -3.59
CA SER A 412 8.55 12.05 -4.06
C SER A 412 8.68 13.02 -5.24
N THR A 413 9.81 13.72 -5.37
CA THR A 413 10.07 14.67 -6.46
C THR A 413 10.69 14.02 -7.70
N HIS A 414 10.80 12.69 -7.77
CA HIS A 414 11.48 11.99 -8.86
C HIS A 414 10.80 12.17 -10.21
N GLN A 415 9.47 12.30 -10.22
CA GLN A 415 8.67 12.50 -11.43
C GLN A 415 8.67 13.94 -11.96
N ASP A 416 9.27 14.88 -11.22
CA ASP A 416 9.26 16.28 -11.62
C ASP A 416 10.31 16.53 -12.71
N ILE A 417 9.83 16.95 -13.89
CA ILE A 417 10.70 17.29 -15.02
C ILE A 417 11.39 18.63 -14.75
N ARG A 418 12.71 18.58 -14.55
CA ARG A 418 13.53 19.72 -14.11
C ARG A 418 14.92 19.71 -14.77
N VAL A 419 15.52 20.89 -14.93
CA VAL A 419 16.88 21.04 -15.50
C VAL A 419 17.97 20.75 -14.46
N GLN A 420 17.70 21.00 -13.19
CA GLN A 420 18.60 20.76 -12.05
C GLN A 420 17.87 19.92 -11.00
N PRO A 421 18.56 19.06 -10.23
CA PRO A 421 17.95 18.32 -9.13
C PRO A 421 17.16 19.20 -8.17
N ALA A 422 16.17 18.60 -7.51
CA ALA A 422 15.34 19.31 -6.55
C ALA A 422 16.17 19.84 -5.37
N GLU A 423 16.10 21.14 -5.11
CA GLU A 423 16.70 21.71 -3.90
C GLU A 423 15.99 21.14 -2.66
N ARG A 424 14.66 21.06 -2.69
CA ARG A 424 13.84 20.46 -1.63
C ARG A 424 13.14 19.21 -2.16
N SER A 425 12.94 18.23 -1.29
CA SER A 425 12.25 16.99 -1.62
C SER A 425 11.59 16.37 -0.40
N VAL A 426 10.84 15.30 -0.60
CA VAL A 426 10.35 14.45 0.49
C VAL A 426 10.81 13.03 0.22
N PHE A 427 11.62 12.49 1.14
CA PHE A 427 11.99 11.09 1.14
C PHE A 427 10.97 10.34 2.00
N THR A 428 10.22 9.43 1.38
CA THR A 428 9.19 8.65 2.08
C THR A 428 9.71 7.26 2.39
N ALA A 429 10.02 6.99 3.64
CA ALA A 429 10.55 5.72 4.11
C ALA A 429 9.43 4.79 4.62
N TYR A 430 9.60 3.49 4.36
CA TYR A 430 8.64 2.46 4.72
C TYR A 430 9.24 1.46 5.70
N VAL A 431 8.45 1.07 6.71
CA VAL A 431 8.83 0.01 7.66
C VAL A 431 7.64 -0.91 7.88
N ALA A 432 7.86 -2.20 7.60
CA ALA A 432 6.97 -3.27 8.03
C ALA A 432 7.38 -3.77 9.42
N LEU A 433 6.45 -3.82 10.37
CA LEU A 433 6.67 -4.43 11.70
C LEU A 433 6.54 -5.97 11.64
N SER A 434 7.19 -6.59 10.66
CA SER A 434 7.08 -8.00 10.32
C SER A 434 7.96 -8.91 11.19
N ASP A 435 8.78 -8.34 12.07
CA ASP A 435 9.68 -9.05 12.98
C ASP A 435 8.95 -9.71 14.17
N ARG A 436 7.70 -9.32 14.39
CA ARG A 436 6.83 -9.74 15.49
C ARG A 436 5.43 -10.06 14.98
N ASN A 437 4.57 -10.65 15.81
CA ASN A 437 3.19 -10.86 15.37
C ASN A 437 2.41 -9.53 15.34
N PRO A 438 1.34 -9.42 14.52
CA PRO A 438 0.62 -8.16 14.36
C PRO A 438 0.03 -7.57 15.65
N ALA A 439 -0.39 -8.40 16.61
CA ALA A 439 -0.95 -7.91 17.86
C ALA A 439 0.13 -7.27 18.73
N GLU A 440 1.31 -7.89 18.81
CA GLU A 440 2.49 -7.34 19.50
C GLU A 440 2.98 -6.05 18.83
N ALA A 441 3.02 -6.01 17.49
CA ALA A 441 3.38 -4.81 16.74
C ALA A 441 2.45 -3.63 17.06
N ARG A 442 1.13 -3.84 17.07
CA ARG A 442 0.16 -2.80 17.46
C ARG A 442 0.33 -2.37 18.92
N ALA A 443 0.55 -3.32 19.83
CA ALA A 443 0.76 -3.02 21.24
C ALA A 443 2.04 -2.20 21.46
N TRP A 444 3.10 -2.48 20.70
CA TRP A 444 4.33 -1.70 20.68
C TRP A 444 4.07 -0.30 20.12
N MET A 445 3.44 -0.16 18.94
CA MET A 445 3.14 1.15 18.34
C MET A 445 2.35 2.07 19.26
N GLN A 446 1.46 1.53 20.09
CA GLN A 446 0.68 2.32 21.05
C GLN A 446 1.51 2.87 22.21
N LYS A 447 2.62 2.20 22.56
CA LYS A 447 3.48 2.54 23.71
C LYS A 447 4.78 3.22 23.29
N ALA A 448 5.18 3.08 22.03
CA ALA A 448 6.42 3.60 21.49
C ALA A 448 6.48 5.13 21.65
N ARG A 449 7.64 5.61 22.09
CA ARG A 449 7.92 7.04 22.21
C ARG A 449 8.21 7.62 20.82
N PRO A 450 7.97 8.93 20.60
CA PRO A 450 8.27 9.58 19.32
C PRO A 450 9.69 9.31 18.80
N GLU A 451 10.68 9.29 19.68
CA GLU A 451 12.09 9.07 19.31
C GLU A 451 12.36 7.64 18.85
N GLU A 452 11.64 6.65 19.42
CA GLU A 452 11.73 5.24 19.03
C GLU A 452 11.09 5.03 17.65
N LEU A 453 10.00 5.72 17.37
CA LEU A 453 9.34 5.71 16.05
C LEU A 453 10.21 6.38 14.99
N LEU A 454 10.84 7.52 15.31
CA LEU A 454 11.76 8.21 14.40
C LEU A 454 13.00 7.37 14.10
N ALA A 455 13.63 6.78 15.12
CA ALA A 455 14.80 5.93 14.96
C ALA A 455 14.47 4.72 14.07
N LEU A 456 13.32 4.09 14.29
CA LEU A 456 12.86 2.96 13.48
C LEU A 456 12.57 3.38 12.03
N ALA A 457 11.81 4.45 11.83
CA ALA A 457 11.38 4.88 10.50
C ALA A 457 12.51 5.49 9.66
N GLY A 458 13.55 6.01 10.30
CA GLY A 458 14.74 6.54 9.63
C GLY A 458 15.88 5.53 9.47
N ALA A 459 15.70 4.25 9.83
CA ALA A 459 16.79 3.28 9.91
C ALA A 459 17.58 3.12 8.60
N ASP A 460 16.87 2.99 7.47
CA ASP A 460 17.51 2.85 6.16
C ASP A 460 18.18 4.15 5.73
N LEU A 461 17.52 5.30 5.86
CA LEU A 461 18.11 6.61 5.59
C LEU A 461 19.36 6.88 6.43
N GLN A 462 19.37 6.46 7.70
CA GLN A 462 20.54 6.55 8.57
C GLN A 462 21.66 5.63 8.13
N THR A 463 21.32 4.44 7.61
CA THR A 463 22.31 3.53 7.02
C THR A 463 22.96 4.14 5.77
N VAL A 464 22.18 4.82 4.93
CA VAL A 464 22.68 5.47 3.70
C VAL A 464 23.48 6.74 4.00
N TYR A 465 22.95 7.64 4.83
CA TYR A 465 23.46 9.01 4.94
C TYR A 465 24.18 9.30 6.27
N GLY A 466 23.91 8.50 7.30
CA GLY A 466 24.45 8.68 8.65
C GLY A 466 24.30 10.11 9.16
N TRP A 467 25.39 10.66 9.70
CA TRP A 467 25.42 11.99 10.28
C TRP A 467 25.05 13.13 9.31
N ARG A 468 25.11 12.89 7.99
CA ARG A 468 24.76 13.87 6.95
C ARG A 468 23.25 14.03 6.77
N LEU A 469 22.44 13.10 7.29
CA LEU A 469 20.99 13.15 7.16
C LEU A 469 20.39 14.32 7.95
N ALA A 470 20.66 14.38 9.26
CA ALA A 470 19.99 15.31 10.17
C ALA A 470 20.11 16.80 9.75
N PRO A 471 21.27 17.29 9.25
CA PRO A 471 21.37 18.65 8.74
C PRO A 471 20.48 18.96 7.54
N CYS A 472 20.04 17.95 6.78
CA CYS A 472 19.24 18.09 5.56
C CYS A 472 17.72 17.99 5.82
N VAL A 473 17.32 17.43 6.97
CA VAL A 473 15.91 17.28 7.34
C VAL A 473 15.38 18.59 7.94
N GLU A 474 14.24 19.03 7.44
CA GLU A 474 13.45 20.14 7.99
C GLU A 474 12.43 19.64 8.99
N ARG A 475 11.77 18.53 8.68
CA ARG A 475 10.62 18.00 9.41
C ARG A 475 10.45 16.51 9.12
N VAL A 476 9.89 15.78 10.08
CA VAL A 476 9.48 14.38 9.89
C VAL A 476 8.04 14.20 10.34
N ASP A 477 7.24 13.60 9.47
CA ASP A 477 5.88 13.16 9.77
C ASP A 477 5.82 11.64 9.64
N ILE A 478 5.24 10.96 10.62
CA ILE A 478 5.14 9.50 10.65
C ILE A 478 3.66 9.13 10.72
N THR A 479 3.18 8.43 9.69
CA THR A 479 1.84 7.86 9.64
C THR A 479 1.87 6.42 10.14
N LEU A 480 1.16 6.15 11.23
CA LEU A 480 1.09 4.84 11.88
C LEU A 480 -0.16 4.10 11.42
N ARG A 481 -0.01 3.14 10.50
CA ARG A 481 -1.08 2.30 9.98
C ARG A 481 -1.13 0.97 10.73
N ALA A 482 -1.91 0.91 11.80
CA ALA A 482 -1.98 -0.26 12.69
C ALA A 482 -2.55 -1.54 12.04
N HIS A 483 -3.29 -1.41 10.94
CA HIS A 483 -3.95 -2.49 10.20
C HIS A 483 -3.81 -2.24 8.69
N ALA A 484 -2.58 -2.05 8.22
CA ALA A 484 -2.31 -1.55 6.88
C ALA A 484 -2.71 -2.56 5.78
N MET A 485 -2.38 -3.84 5.98
CA MET A 485 -2.56 -4.89 4.98
C MET A 485 -3.12 -6.16 5.60
N ALA A 486 -4.07 -6.80 4.93
CA ALA A 486 -4.46 -8.18 5.25
C ALA A 486 -3.33 -9.14 4.87
N ILE A 487 -3.00 -10.09 5.75
CA ILE A 487 -1.93 -11.06 5.53
C ILE A 487 -2.54 -12.33 4.88
N PRO A 488 -2.13 -12.69 3.65
CA PRO A 488 -2.59 -13.90 2.96
C PRO A 488 -1.84 -15.13 3.50
N ALA A 489 -2.18 -15.56 4.71
CA ALA A 489 -1.61 -16.74 5.35
C ALA A 489 -2.08 -18.05 4.67
N PRO A 490 -1.34 -19.16 4.79
CA PRO A 490 -1.79 -20.44 4.26
C PRO A 490 -3.25 -20.77 4.64
N GLY A 491 -4.06 -21.10 3.64
CA GLY A 491 -5.49 -21.40 3.76
C GLY A 491 -6.42 -20.20 3.56
N PHE A 492 -5.90 -18.99 3.31
CA PHE A 492 -6.74 -17.79 3.18
C PHE A 492 -7.75 -17.88 2.04
N ARG A 493 -7.46 -18.62 0.95
CA ARG A 493 -8.38 -18.75 -0.19
C ARG A 493 -9.64 -19.53 0.16
N ALA A 494 -9.52 -20.49 1.09
CA ALA A 494 -10.61 -21.35 1.55
C ALA A 494 -11.51 -20.68 2.62
N ASN A 495 -11.30 -19.40 2.91
CA ASN A 495 -12.09 -18.67 3.90
C ASN A 495 -13.55 -18.53 3.47
N ALA A 496 -14.41 -19.33 4.09
CA ALA A 496 -15.84 -19.39 3.78
C ALA A 496 -16.60 -18.10 4.10
N GLY A 497 -16.19 -17.35 5.14
CA GLY A 497 -16.80 -16.07 5.47
C GLY A 497 -16.52 -15.01 4.41
N LEU A 498 -15.27 -14.92 3.93
CA LEU A 498 -14.94 -14.04 2.81
C LEU A 498 -15.72 -14.43 1.55
N ALA A 499 -15.80 -15.73 1.24
CA ALA A 499 -16.61 -16.22 0.12
C ALA A 499 -18.09 -15.81 0.26
N ALA A 500 -18.68 -15.95 1.44
CA ALA A 500 -20.06 -15.54 1.70
C ALA A 500 -20.26 -14.04 1.42
N LEU A 501 -19.37 -13.18 1.93
CA LEU A 501 -19.46 -11.73 1.68
C LEU A 501 -19.32 -11.35 0.20
N ARG A 502 -18.46 -12.05 -0.55
CA ARG A 502 -18.29 -11.84 -2.01
C ARG A 502 -19.57 -12.13 -2.78
N GLU A 503 -20.30 -13.18 -2.39
CA GLU A 503 -21.48 -13.67 -3.10
C GLU A 503 -22.79 -12.95 -2.70
N LEU A 504 -22.79 -12.16 -1.63
CA LEU A 504 -23.99 -11.44 -1.19
C LEU A 504 -24.67 -10.65 -2.31
N ASP A 505 -25.99 -10.72 -2.29
CA ASP A 505 -26.89 -9.90 -3.08
C ASP A 505 -28.07 -9.49 -2.19
N GLY A 506 -28.08 -8.22 -1.79
CA GLY A 506 -29.01 -7.71 -0.77
C GLY A 506 -28.80 -6.22 -0.51
N PRO A 507 -29.48 -5.66 0.51
CA PRO A 507 -29.43 -4.23 0.79
C PRO A 507 -28.07 -3.78 1.34
N ILE A 508 -27.30 -4.65 1.99
CA ILE A 508 -25.94 -4.35 2.49
C ILE A 508 -24.94 -5.23 1.74
N LEU A 509 -24.00 -4.58 1.06
CA LEU A 509 -22.95 -5.20 0.25
C LEU A 509 -21.57 -4.79 0.78
N PHE A 510 -20.52 -5.54 0.45
CA PHE A 510 -19.16 -5.28 0.92
C PHE A 510 -18.20 -5.08 -0.25
N ALA A 511 -17.27 -4.14 -0.12
CA ALA A 511 -16.27 -3.84 -1.14
C ALA A 511 -14.93 -3.45 -0.51
N HIS A 512 -13.98 -4.37 -0.40
CA HIS A 512 -12.64 -4.06 0.11
C HIS A 512 -11.65 -5.09 -0.42
N ALA A 513 -10.36 -4.73 -0.48
CA ALA A 513 -9.30 -5.68 -0.84
C ALA A 513 -9.19 -6.85 0.16
N ASP A 514 -9.72 -6.71 1.38
CA ASP A 514 -9.83 -7.81 2.35
C ASP A 514 -10.63 -8.98 1.78
N LEU A 515 -11.58 -8.70 0.87
CA LEU A 515 -12.29 -9.75 0.14
C LEU A 515 -11.36 -10.55 -0.75
N SER A 516 -10.17 -10.10 -1.12
CA SER A 516 -9.15 -10.94 -1.79
C SER A 516 -8.20 -11.60 -0.80
N GLY A 517 -8.12 -11.14 0.45
CA GLY A 517 -7.22 -11.65 1.48
C GLY A 517 -5.85 -10.95 1.53
N PHE A 518 -5.61 -9.95 0.68
CA PHE A 518 -4.42 -9.11 0.65
C PHE A 518 -4.73 -7.74 0.02
N SER A 519 -3.88 -6.74 0.23
CA SER A 519 -4.27 -5.33 0.11
C SER A 519 -3.53 -4.56 -0.99
N VAL A 520 -3.86 -4.84 -2.25
CA VAL A 520 -3.37 -4.07 -3.41
C VAL A 520 -4.49 -3.32 -4.15
N PHE A 521 -4.11 -2.34 -4.98
CA PHE A 521 -5.05 -1.44 -5.66
C PHE A 521 -6.00 -2.19 -6.59
N GLU A 522 -5.47 -3.14 -7.36
CA GLU A 522 -6.21 -3.93 -8.35
C GLU A 522 -7.34 -4.71 -7.70
N GLU A 523 -7.09 -5.32 -6.55
CA GLU A 523 -8.10 -6.04 -5.77
C GLU A 523 -9.15 -5.11 -5.19
N ALA A 524 -8.73 -3.99 -4.58
CA ALA A 524 -9.66 -3.01 -4.03
C ALA A 524 -10.59 -2.45 -5.12
N SER A 525 -10.02 -2.10 -6.27
CA SER A 525 -10.74 -1.52 -7.39
C SER A 525 -11.76 -2.49 -7.99
N TRP A 526 -11.39 -3.78 -8.09
CA TRP A 526 -12.28 -4.84 -8.56
C TRP A 526 -13.51 -5.00 -7.65
N TRP A 527 -13.30 -5.12 -6.34
CA TRP A 527 -14.43 -5.29 -5.41
C TRP A 527 -15.31 -4.05 -5.35
N GLY A 528 -14.73 -2.85 -5.49
CA GLY A 528 -15.50 -1.63 -5.66
C GLY A 528 -16.41 -1.66 -6.89
N TRP A 529 -15.81 -1.90 -8.05
CA TRP A 529 -16.52 -1.95 -9.33
C TRP A 529 -17.58 -3.06 -9.37
N ARG A 530 -17.22 -4.28 -8.97
CA ARG A 530 -18.12 -5.45 -8.99
C ARG A 530 -19.32 -5.26 -8.05
N THR A 531 -19.08 -4.71 -6.86
CA THR A 531 -20.16 -4.46 -5.90
C THR A 531 -21.06 -3.32 -6.36
N ALA A 532 -20.55 -2.32 -7.09
CA ALA A 532 -21.38 -1.32 -7.74
C ALA A 532 -22.31 -1.94 -8.80
N GLU A 533 -21.85 -2.91 -9.59
CA GLU A 533 -22.74 -3.64 -10.52
C GLU A 533 -23.90 -4.34 -9.79
N LYS A 534 -23.60 -5.02 -8.68
CA LYS A 534 -24.63 -5.63 -7.82
C LYS A 534 -25.56 -4.59 -7.20
N ALA A 535 -25.05 -3.40 -6.90
CA ALA A 535 -25.85 -2.31 -6.37
C ALA A 535 -26.77 -1.68 -7.42
N LEU A 536 -26.44 -1.78 -8.71
CA LEU A 536 -27.26 -1.26 -9.81
C LEU A 536 -28.41 -2.20 -10.19
N ALA A 537 -28.16 -3.52 -10.12
CA ALA A 537 -29.22 -4.53 -10.17
C ALA A 537 -30.24 -4.31 -9.04
#